data_AF-A0A836VWU9-F1
#
_entry.id   AF-A0A836VWU9-F1
#
_cell.length_a   1.000
_cell.length_b   1.000
_cell.length_c   1.000
_cell.angle_alpha   90.00
_cell.angle_beta   90.00
_cell.angle_gamma   90.00
#
_symmetry.space_group_name_H-M   'P 1'
#
loop_
_entity.id
_entity.type
_entity.pdbx_description
1 polymer ?
#
loop_
_entity_poly.entity_id
_entity_poly.type
_entity_poly.pdbx_seq_one_letter_code
_entity_poly.pdbx_strand_id
1 'polypeptide(L)'
;MTVAGIGSLYICRDHLHAGRKRRARGPVVRVSEVEAATGYKPLTTQEQIEQSLQRAMSWLETRFTIDKGTGHGDPGGGRWRYYYLYALERAATLSNRKQFAGRDWYSEGAAYIISSQQGDGAWRAGNGDVVDTSFAILFLVRSTYVSKKIHRRRLGRGTLVSGKGLPADLSKLEMIGGQLRAKAIPGKTGDLLAIIEKGNVELLEGAATGLIQKMYRKEWKVGEKDITIVKKMIESDNPKVRRDGMKLLAATDDYRVVPLLIRGLYDENEEVQLAALEALCKISRKFNGFGWYAQPTDEKWAEEIEKWKQWYRMVRPQSQWEDEFELPE
;
A
#
# COMPACT_ATOMS: atom_id res chain seq x y z
N MET A 1 -25.70 9.59 -11.57
CA MET A 1 -25.13 8.58 -12.49
C MET A 1 -23.97 9.11 -13.34
N THR A 2 -24.11 10.26 -14.03
CA THR A 2 -23.06 10.80 -14.92
C THR A 2 -21.68 10.94 -14.26
N VAL A 3 -21.62 11.52 -13.06
CA VAL A 3 -20.35 11.74 -12.32
C VAL A 3 -19.64 10.43 -11.98
N ALA A 4 -20.38 9.38 -11.61
CA ALA A 4 -19.81 8.07 -11.37
C ALA A 4 -19.21 7.46 -12.65
N GLY A 5 -19.88 7.68 -13.80
CA GLY A 5 -19.39 7.25 -15.11
C GLY A 5 -18.08 7.93 -15.52
N ILE A 6 -17.88 9.20 -15.18
CA ILE A 6 -16.63 9.93 -15.47
C ILE A 6 -15.42 9.22 -14.86
N GLY A 7 -15.51 8.81 -13.58
CA GLY A 7 -14.44 8.09 -12.92
C GLY A 7 -14.10 6.77 -13.61
N SER A 8 -15.12 6.00 -14.02
CA SER A 8 -14.92 4.75 -14.75
C SER A 8 -14.31 4.98 -16.14
N LEU A 9 -14.73 6.01 -16.87
CA LEU A 9 -14.15 6.36 -18.17
C LEU A 9 -12.67 6.77 -18.06
N TYR A 10 -12.28 7.49 -17.00
CA TYR A 10 -10.87 7.80 -16.76
C TYR A 10 -10.03 6.54 -16.50
N ILE A 11 -10.57 5.57 -15.75
CA ILE A 11 -9.91 4.28 -15.51
C ILE A 11 -9.80 3.50 -16.83
N CYS A 12 -10.90 3.38 -17.59
CA CYS A 12 -10.90 2.70 -18.88
C CYS A 12 -9.90 3.33 -19.86
N ARG A 13 -9.86 4.66 -19.94
CA ARG A 13 -8.87 5.38 -20.77
C ARG A 13 -7.44 5.01 -20.37
N ASP A 14 -7.15 5.03 -19.07
CA ASP A 14 -5.79 4.81 -18.56
C ASP A 14 -5.36 3.33 -18.65
N HIS A 15 -6.30 2.38 -18.67
CA HIS A 15 -6.03 0.94 -18.66
C HIS A 15 -6.20 0.23 -20.02
N LEU A 16 -7.16 0.63 -20.86
CA LEU A 16 -7.49 -0.07 -22.12
C LEU A 16 -6.70 0.45 -23.32
N HIS A 17 -6.21 1.68 -23.26
CA HIS A 17 -5.36 2.23 -24.31
C HIS A 17 -3.94 2.38 -23.76
N ALA A 18 -3.01 1.61 -24.33
CA ALA A 18 -1.56 1.68 -24.10
C ALA A 18 -0.92 3.06 -24.48
N GLY A 19 -1.72 4.11 -24.55
CA GLY A 19 -1.42 5.44 -25.07
C GLY A 19 -0.72 6.39 -24.08
N ARG A 20 -0.37 5.96 -22.86
CA ARG A 20 0.82 6.58 -22.25
C ARG A 20 2.00 6.06 -23.06
N LYS A 21 2.50 6.86 -24.01
CA LYS A 21 3.94 6.88 -24.33
C LYS A 21 4.65 7.11 -22.99
N ARG A 22 4.91 6.05 -22.24
CA ARG A 22 5.75 6.08 -21.04
C ARG A 22 7.09 6.57 -21.58
N ARG A 23 7.40 7.86 -21.36
CA ARG A 23 8.69 8.46 -21.75
C ARG A 23 9.76 7.51 -21.22
N ALA A 24 10.46 6.84 -22.14
CA ALA A 24 11.58 6.00 -21.78
C ALA A 24 12.64 6.91 -21.14
N ARG A 25 12.76 6.83 -19.82
CA ARG A 25 13.94 7.32 -19.12
C ARG A 25 14.71 6.07 -18.69
N GLY A 26 15.81 5.82 -19.40
CA GLY A 26 16.81 4.82 -19.02
C GLY A 26 16.60 3.40 -19.59
N PRO A 27 17.59 2.52 -19.39
CA PRO A 27 17.60 1.14 -19.86
C PRO A 27 16.71 0.28 -18.96
N VAL A 28 15.40 0.52 -19.00
CA VAL A 28 14.42 -0.29 -18.29
C VAL A 28 14.06 -1.46 -19.21
N VAL A 29 14.40 -2.68 -18.78
CA VAL A 29 13.91 -3.91 -19.42
C VAL A 29 12.40 -3.88 -19.34
N ARG A 30 11.76 -3.84 -20.50
CA ARG A 30 10.31 -3.91 -20.63
C ARG A 30 9.91 -5.28 -20.11
N VAL A 31 8.98 -5.33 -19.15
CA VAL A 31 8.15 -6.54 -19.00
C VAL A 31 7.57 -6.74 -20.39
N SER A 32 8.00 -7.79 -21.10
CA SER A 32 7.33 -8.19 -22.34
C SER A 32 5.87 -8.25 -21.97
N GLU A 33 5.05 -7.41 -22.61
CA GLU A 33 3.61 -7.53 -22.55
C GLU A 33 3.35 -9.02 -22.74
N VAL A 34 2.94 -9.69 -21.66
CA VAL A 34 2.52 -11.08 -21.71
C VAL A 34 1.54 -11.10 -22.85
N GLU A 35 1.95 -11.82 -23.89
CA GLU A 35 1.36 -11.93 -25.22
C GLU A 35 -0.02 -11.28 -25.23
N ALA A 36 -0.09 -10.04 -25.73
CA ALA A 36 -1.36 -9.35 -25.93
C ALA A 36 -2.30 -10.37 -26.56
N ALA A 37 -3.32 -10.80 -25.80
CA ALA A 37 -4.11 -11.98 -26.13
C ALA A 37 -4.44 -11.95 -27.61
N THR A 38 -3.86 -12.89 -28.36
CA THR A 38 -3.88 -12.90 -29.82
C THR A 38 -5.35 -12.98 -30.26
N GLY A 39 -5.93 -11.84 -30.62
CA GLY A 39 -7.35 -11.72 -30.99
C GLY A 39 -8.17 -10.65 -30.26
N TYR A 40 -7.68 -9.98 -29.21
CA TYR A 40 -8.43 -8.88 -28.59
C TYR A 40 -8.44 -7.63 -29.48
N LYS A 41 -9.61 -7.31 -30.06
CA LYS A 41 -9.88 -6.05 -30.77
C LYS A 41 -10.76 -5.15 -29.91
N PRO A 42 -10.25 -4.04 -29.36
CA PRO A 42 -11.09 -3.11 -28.60
C PRO A 42 -12.18 -2.54 -29.51
N LEU A 43 -13.45 -2.73 -29.12
CA LEU A 43 -14.61 -2.17 -29.84
C LEU A 43 -14.72 -0.66 -29.68
N THR A 44 -14.20 -0.12 -28.58
CA THR A 44 -14.22 1.31 -28.29
C THR A 44 -12.85 1.91 -28.54
N THR A 45 -12.79 2.98 -29.34
CA THR A 45 -11.55 3.70 -29.62
C THR A 45 -11.21 4.70 -28.52
N GLN A 46 -9.94 5.06 -28.40
CA GLN A 46 -9.51 6.06 -27.42
C GLN A 46 -10.21 7.41 -27.67
N GLU A 47 -10.42 7.76 -28.93
CA GLU A 47 -11.12 8.98 -29.32
C GLU A 47 -12.58 8.99 -28.82
N GLN A 48 -13.30 7.86 -28.93
CA GLN A 48 -14.66 7.74 -28.39
C GLN A 48 -14.71 7.91 -26.87
N ILE A 49 -13.68 7.43 -26.15
CA ILE A 49 -13.56 7.64 -24.70
C ILE A 49 -13.28 9.12 -24.38
N GLU A 50 -12.36 9.77 -25.10
CA GLU A 50 -12.05 11.19 -24.90
C GLU A 50 -13.25 12.09 -25.22
N GLN A 51 -13.97 11.83 -26.32
CA GLN A 51 -15.21 12.54 -26.67
C GLN A 51 -16.29 12.36 -25.58
N SER A 52 -16.40 11.16 -25.00
CA SER A 52 -17.35 10.87 -23.93
C SER A 52 -16.95 11.56 -22.62
N LEU A 53 -15.66 11.57 -22.28
CA LEU A 53 -15.12 12.34 -21.15
C LEU A 53 -15.39 13.83 -21.32
N GLN A 54 -15.13 14.40 -22.50
CA GLN A 54 -15.35 15.82 -22.77
C GLN A 54 -16.83 16.21 -22.57
N ARG A 55 -17.77 15.42 -23.12
CA ARG A 55 -19.20 15.64 -22.95
C ARG A 55 -19.62 15.53 -21.48
N ALA A 56 -19.16 14.49 -20.78
CA ALA A 56 -19.52 14.25 -19.39
C ALA A 56 -18.94 15.33 -18.46
N MET A 57 -17.73 15.81 -18.72
CA MET A 57 -17.10 16.90 -17.98
C MET A 57 -17.81 18.23 -18.23
N SER A 58 -18.17 18.55 -19.48
CA SER A 58 -18.97 19.75 -19.79
C SER A 58 -20.33 19.74 -19.06
N TRP A 59 -20.97 18.57 -19.02
CA TRP A 59 -22.20 18.38 -18.25
C TRP A 59 -21.97 18.63 -16.74
N LEU A 60 -20.88 18.10 -16.18
CA LEU A 60 -20.54 18.29 -14.77
C LEU A 60 -20.25 19.75 -14.44
N GLU A 61 -19.51 20.47 -15.28
CA GLU A 61 -19.25 21.90 -15.10
C GLU A 61 -20.56 22.72 -15.08
N THR A 62 -21.52 22.36 -15.93
CA THR A 62 -22.82 23.06 -16.03
C THR A 62 -23.79 22.66 -14.91
N ARG A 63 -23.69 21.43 -14.38
CA ARG A 63 -24.62 20.84 -13.40
C ARG A 63 -23.96 20.55 -12.05
N PHE A 64 -22.85 21.23 -11.77
CA PHE A 64 -22.12 21.09 -10.52
C PHE A 64 -22.99 21.51 -9.34
N THR A 65 -23.13 20.63 -8.33
CA THR A 65 -23.88 20.90 -7.10
C THR A 65 -23.22 20.18 -5.93
N ILE A 66 -23.43 20.65 -4.70
CA ILE A 66 -22.95 19.98 -3.48
C ILE A 66 -24.14 19.54 -2.61
N ASP A 67 -25.08 20.46 -2.45
CA ASP A 67 -26.27 20.38 -1.61
C ASP A 67 -27.44 19.65 -2.30
N LYS A 68 -27.54 19.77 -3.62
CA LYS A 68 -28.76 19.34 -4.32
C LYS A 68 -28.79 17.88 -4.69
N GLY A 69 -27.71 17.22 -5.09
CA GLY A 69 -27.74 15.78 -5.45
C GLY A 69 -28.86 15.39 -6.43
N THR A 70 -29.50 16.37 -7.09
CA THR A 70 -30.74 16.22 -7.83
C THR A 70 -30.38 15.80 -9.23
N GLY A 71 -30.60 14.53 -9.55
CA GLY A 71 -30.58 14.02 -10.91
C GLY A 71 -32.01 13.79 -11.41
N HIS A 72 -32.17 13.64 -12.73
CA HIS A 72 -33.44 13.25 -13.37
C HIS A 72 -34.08 11.93 -12.83
N GLY A 73 -33.40 11.20 -11.93
CA GLY A 73 -33.88 9.99 -11.26
C GLY A 73 -34.05 10.11 -9.74
N ASP A 74 -34.03 11.32 -9.18
CA ASP A 74 -34.26 11.56 -7.75
C ASP A 74 -35.21 12.76 -7.51
N PRO A 75 -36.53 12.54 -7.66
CA PRO A 75 -37.54 13.55 -7.33
C PRO A 75 -37.54 13.93 -5.83
N GLY A 76 -36.88 13.14 -4.97
CA GLY A 76 -36.92 13.23 -3.51
C GLY A 76 -35.82 14.09 -2.87
N GLY A 77 -35.05 14.86 -3.64
CA GLY A 77 -34.22 15.93 -3.08
C GLY A 77 -32.95 15.48 -2.35
N GLY A 78 -32.26 14.45 -2.87
CA GLY A 78 -30.88 14.15 -2.47
C GLY A 78 -30.68 12.78 -1.83
N ARG A 79 -31.45 11.77 -2.24
CA ARG A 79 -31.23 10.39 -1.83
C ARG A 79 -29.81 9.96 -2.14
N TRP A 80 -29.33 10.27 -3.33
CA TRP A 80 -28.02 9.83 -3.81
C TRP A 80 -26.89 10.78 -3.43
N ARG A 81 -27.09 11.69 -2.47
CA ARG A 81 -26.17 12.80 -2.20
C ARG A 81 -24.78 12.33 -1.81
N TYR A 82 -24.65 11.45 -0.80
CA TYR A 82 -23.33 10.99 -0.36
C TYR A 82 -22.63 10.15 -1.43
N TYR A 83 -23.39 9.33 -2.18
CA TYR A 83 -22.86 8.61 -3.33
C TYR A 83 -22.37 9.56 -4.43
N TYR A 84 -23.14 10.61 -4.73
CA TYR A 84 -22.76 11.65 -5.69
C TYR A 84 -21.47 12.36 -5.25
N LEU A 85 -21.36 12.77 -3.99
CA LEU A 85 -20.17 13.42 -3.47
C LEU A 85 -18.96 12.50 -3.59
N TYR A 86 -19.08 11.24 -3.18
CA TYR A 86 -17.99 10.28 -3.38
C TYR A 86 -17.64 10.07 -4.86
N ALA A 87 -18.62 10.00 -5.76
CA ALA A 87 -18.37 9.94 -7.19
C ALA A 87 -17.68 11.20 -7.73
N LEU A 88 -17.99 12.37 -7.19
CA LEU A 88 -17.34 13.65 -7.51
C LEU A 88 -15.88 13.65 -7.06
N GLU A 89 -15.56 13.14 -5.88
CA GLU A 89 -14.17 12.95 -5.42
C GLU A 89 -13.38 12.07 -6.39
N ARG A 90 -13.98 10.95 -6.82
CA ARG A 90 -13.38 10.06 -7.82
C ARG A 90 -13.10 10.79 -9.13
N ALA A 91 -14.10 11.49 -9.67
CA ALA A 91 -13.98 12.24 -10.92
C ALA A 91 -12.90 13.33 -10.83
N ALA A 92 -12.88 14.10 -9.72
CA ALA A 92 -11.88 15.13 -9.45
C ALA A 92 -10.46 14.56 -9.38
N THR A 93 -10.28 13.49 -8.60
CA THR A 93 -8.98 12.86 -8.36
C THR A 93 -8.39 12.23 -9.63
N LEU A 94 -9.24 11.59 -10.44
CA LEU A 94 -8.82 10.94 -11.69
C LEU A 94 -8.56 11.96 -12.81
N SER A 95 -9.34 13.04 -12.87
CA SER A 95 -9.11 14.17 -13.78
C SER A 95 -8.02 15.15 -13.30
N ASN A 96 -7.53 14.99 -12.07
CA ASN A 96 -6.58 15.90 -11.41
C ASN A 96 -7.08 17.36 -11.32
N ARG A 97 -8.40 17.55 -11.12
CA ARG A 97 -9.01 18.88 -10.98
C ARG A 97 -9.17 19.28 -9.52
N LYS A 98 -8.79 20.52 -9.22
CA LYS A 98 -9.02 21.15 -7.90
C LYS A 98 -10.37 21.84 -7.81
N GLN A 99 -10.95 22.23 -8.94
CA GLN A 99 -12.19 22.99 -8.99
C GLN A 99 -13.11 22.48 -10.09
N PHE A 100 -14.40 22.67 -9.89
CA PHE A 100 -15.46 22.54 -10.89
C PHE A 100 -16.33 23.78 -10.80
N ALA A 101 -16.74 24.35 -11.94
CA ALA A 101 -17.52 25.57 -12.03
C ALA A 101 -16.91 26.75 -11.23
N GLY A 102 -15.57 26.83 -11.16
CA GLY A 102 -14.84 27.82 -10.36
C GLY A 102 -14.89 27.62 -8.84
N ARG A 103 -15.45 26.51 -8.37
CA ARG A 103 -15.69 26.19 -6.96
C ARG A 103 -14.77 25.08 -6.47
N ASP A 104 -14.27 25.20 -5.24
CA ASP A 104 -13.50 24.13 -4.59
C ASP A 104 -14.43 23.04 -4.09
N TRP A 105 -14.61 22.03 -4.93
CA TRP A 105 -15.51 20.91 -4.68
C TRP A 105 -15.22 20.17 -3.37
N TYR A 106 -13.95 20.11 -2.93
CA TYR A 106 -13.58 19.34 -1.75
C TYR A 106 -13.90 20.13 -0.50
N SER A 107 -13.44 21.38 -0.44
CA SER A 107 -13.67 22.26 0.70
C SER A 107 -15.17 22.45 0.95
N GLU A 108 -15.94 22.69 -0.11
CA GLU A 108 -17.38 22.87 -0.01
C GLU A 108 -18.14 21.57 0.32
N GLY A 109 -17.75 20.45 -0.30
CA GLY A 109 -18.34 19.14 0.00
C GLY A 109 -18.05 18.68 1.43
N ALA A 110 -16.84 18.94 1.94
CA ALA A 110 -16.45 18.59 3.29
C ALA A 110 -17.20 19.46 4.30
N ALA A 111 -17.29 20.77 4.07
CA ALA A 111 -18.08 21.67 4.91
C ALA A 111 -19.55 21.23 4.98
N TYR A 112 -20.14 20.87 3.83
CA TYR A 112 -21.50 20.34 3.79
C TYR A 112 -21.64 19.06 4.62
N ILE A 113 -20.80 18.05 4.39
CA ILE A 113 -20.86 16.77 5.12
C ILE A 113 -20.69 17.00 6.62
N ILE A 114 -19.71 17.80 7.05
CA ILE A 114 -19.51 18.07 8.48
C ILE A 114 -20.74 18.76 9.08
N SER A 115 -21.34 19.73 8.38
CA SER A 115 -22.53 20.44 8.87
C SER A 115 -23.79 19.58 8.93
N SER A 116 -23.86 18.48 8.16
CA SER A 116 -25.04 17.61 8.07
C SER A 116 -24.95 16.36 8.94
N GLN A 117 -23.85 16.20 9.70
CA GLN A 117 -23.64 15.06 10.59
C GLN A 117 -24.67 15.07 11.73
N GLN A 118 -25.26 13.91 12.01
CA GLN A 118 -26.21 13.75 13.12
C GLN A 118 -25.48 13.60 14.46
N GLY A 119 -26.21 13.75 15.58
CA GLY A 119 -25.62 13.68 16.92
C GLY A 119 -24.97 12.33 17.29
N ASP A 120 -25.38 11.26 16.62
CA ASP A 120 -24.77 9.92 16.73
C ASP A 120 -23.58 9.71 15.77
N GLY A 121 -23.20 10.74 15.03
CA GLY A 121 -22.12 10.72 14.06
C GLY A 121 -22.50 10.17 12.68
N ALA A 122 -23.74 9.70 12.50
CA ALA A 122 -24.19 9.12 11.24
C ALA A 122 -24.63 10.20 10.23
N TRP A 123 -24.64 9.82 8.95
CA TRP A 123 -25.25 10.60 7.88
C TRP A 123 -26.41 9.84 7.28
N ARG A 124 -27.51 10.54 6.99
CA ARG A 124 -28.76 9.94 6.50
C ARG A 124 -29.27 10.70 5.28
N ALA A 125 -29.38 10.00 4.16
CA ALA A 125 -29.96 10.48 2.92
C ALA A 125 -30.94 9.44 2.31
N GLY A 126 -31.35 8.40 3.03
CA GLY A 126 -32.41 7.49 2.56
C GLY A 126 -31.92 6.31 1.73
N ASN A 127 -30.64 5.94 1.82
CA ASN A 127 -30.12 4.61 1.42
C ASN A 127 -29.72 3.74 2.62
N GLY A 128 -30.00 4.20 3.84
CA GLY A 128 -29.66 3.54 5.10
C GLY A 128 -28.37 4.09 5.70
N ASP A 129 -28.33 4.12 7.03
CA ASP A 129 -27.29 4.76 7.83
C ASP A 129 -25.88 4.29 7.47
N VAL A 130 -25.69 2.98 7.26
CA VAL A 130 -24.39 2.39 6.91
C VAL A 130 -23.92 2.88 5.55
N VAL A 131 -24.81 2.93 4.55
CA VAL A 131 -24.46 3.27 3.17
C VAL A 131 -24.09 4.74 3.06
N ASP A 132 -24.95 5.60 3.60
CA ASP A 132 -24.79 7.05 3.55
C ASP A 132 -23.54 7.49 4.34
N THR A 133 -23.34 6.92 5.54
CA THR A 133 -22.14 7.15 6.36
C THR A 133 -20.86 6.67 5.66
N SER A 134 -20.89 5.48 5.04
CA SER A 134 -19.73 4.95 4.31
C SER A 134 -19.30 5.88 3.18
N PHE A 135 -20.25 6.37 2.38
CA PHE A 135 -19.93 7.29 1.28
C PHE A 135 -19.47 8.67 1.77
N ALA A 136 -20.05 9.18 2.85
CA ALA A 136 -19.59 10.43 3.47
C ALA A 136 -18.13 10.30 3.93
N ILE A 137 -17.78 9.22 4.63
CA ILE A 137 -16.40 8.96 5.07
C ILE A 137 -15.45 8.81 3.87
N LEU A 138 -15.83 8.04 2.84
CA LEU A 138 -15.01 7.85 1.64
C LEU A 138 -14.68 9.17 0.93
N PHE A 139 -15.62 10.11 0.91
CA PHE A 139 -15.39 11.46 0.42
C PHE A 139 -14.41 12.23 1.32
N LEU A 140 -14.67 12.29 2.63
CA LEU A 140 -13.87 13.05 3.59
C LEU A 140 -12.39 12.63 3.59
N VAL A 141 -12.13 11.31 3.57
CA VAL A 141 -10.76 10.77 3.53
C VAL A 141 -10.10 10.84 2.16
N ARG A 142 -10.83 11.30 1.13
CA ARG A 142 -10.41 11.29 -0.27
C ARG A 142 -9.88 9.92 -0.70
N SER A 143 -10.69 8.89 -0.51
CA SER A 143 -10.27 7.49 -0.62
C SER A 143 -9.64 7.15 -1.99
N THR A 144 -10.10 7.76 -3.08
CA THR A 144 -9.50 7.57 -4.41
C THR A 144 -8.12 8.19 -4.50
N TYR A 145 -7.91 9.37 -3.90
CA TYR A 145 -6.60 10.01 -3.85
C TYR A 145 -5.61 9.16 -3.05
N VAL A 146 -6.03 8.66 -1.89
CA VAL A 146 -5.24 7.74 -1.07
C VAL A 146 -4.88 6.48 -1.86
N SER A 147 -5.86 5.88 -2.53
CA SER A 147 -5.65 4.69 -3.38
C SER A 147 -4.65 4.97 -4.51
N LYS A 148 -4.79 6.09 -5.21
CA LYS A 148 -3.85 6.54 -6.26
C LYS A 148 -2.45 6.77 -5.70
N LYS A 149 -2.32 7.33 -4.50
CA LYS A 149 -1.02 7.56 -3.83
C LYS A 149 -0.34 6.24 -3.44
N ILE A 150 -1.09 5.30 -2.87
CA ILE A 150 -0.60 3.96 -2.52
C ILE A 150 -0.18 3.20 -3.79
N HIS A 151 -1.02 3.22 -4.83
CA HIS A 151 -0.71 2.55 -6.10
C HIS A 151 0.47 3.22 -6.84
N ARG A 152 0.61 4.56 -6.76
CA ARG A 152 1.79 5.27 -7.28
C ARG A 152 3.03 5.00 -6.46
N ARG A 153 2.95 4.67 -5.17
CA ARG A 153 4.09 4.18 -4.39
C ARG A 153 4.49 2.77 -4.81
N ARG A 154 3.51 1.88 -5.06
CA ARG A 154 3.76 0.55 -5.63
C ARG A 154 4.33 0.60 -7.06
N LEU A 155 3.98 1.61 -7.85
CA LEU A 155 4.49 1.87 -9.21
C LEU A 155 5.58 2.97 -9.23
N GLY A 156 6.09 3.38 -8.07
CA GLY A 156 6.77 4.65 -7.89
C GLY A 156 8.23 4.61 -8.26
N ARG A 157 8.64 5.55 -9.14
CA ARG A 157 10.01 5.86 -9.57
C ARG A 157 10.79 4.61 -9.91
N GLY A 158 10.89 4.28 -11.20
CA GLY A 158 11.82 3.24 -11.67
C GLY A 158 13.15 3.42 -10.95
N THR A 159 13.40 2.53 -10.00
CA THR A 159 14.65 2.50 -9.27
C THR A 159 15.66 2.17 -10.35
N LEU A 160 16.54 3.12 -10.68
CA LEU A 160 17.79 2.76 -11.31
C LEU A 160 18.43 1.79 -10.33
N VAL A 161 18.31 0.49 -10.59
CA VAL A 161 19.18 -0.50 -9.98
C VAL A 161 20.53 -0.23 -10.65
N SER A 162 21.28 0.69 -10.05
CA SER A 162 22.72 0.81 -10.29
C SER A 162 23.28 -0.59 -10.12
N GLY A 163 24.04 -1.09 -11.09
CA GLY A 163 24.44 -2.50 -11.25
C GLY A 163 25.32 -3.09 -10.14
N LYS A 164 25.28 -2.56 -8.92
CA LYS A 164 25.88 -3.17 -7.72
C LYS A 164 24.84 -4.07 -7.05
N GLY A 165 25.10 -5.38 -7.09
CA GLY A 165 24.28 -6.40 -6.39
C GLY A 165 23.36 -7.24 -7.28
N LEU A 166 23.50 -7.18 -8.60
CA LEU A 166 22.87 -8.17 -9.50
C LEU A 166 23.74 -9.44 -9.53
N PRO A 167 23.16 -10.64 -9.34
CA PRO A 167 23.88 -11.90 -9.53
C PRO A 167 24.46 -11.99 -10.95
N ALA A 168 25.60 -12.67 -11.10
CA ALA A 168 26.23 -12.87 -12.41
C ALA A 168 25.30 -13.58 -13.42
N ASP A 169 24.30 -14.32 -12.94
CA ASP A 169 23.33 -15.04 -13.73
C ASP A 169 21.93 -14.40 -13.63
N LEU A 170 21.55 -13.64 -14.66
CA LEU A 170 20.29 -12.92 -14.77
C LEU A 170 19.08 -13.85 -15.04
N SER A 171 19.30 -15.12 -15.40
CA SER A 171 18.22 -16.10 -15.63
C SER A 171 17.50 -16.49 -14.33
N LYS A 172 18.13 -16.21 -13.18
CA LYS A 172 17.63 -16.47 -11.83
C LYS A 172 16.90 -15.28 -11.23
N LEU A 173 16.50 -14.27 -12.01
CA LEU A 173 15.74 -13.12 -11.53
C LEU A 173 14.26 -13.24 -11.93
N GLU A 174 13.36 -12.87 -11.02
CA GLU A 174 11.92 -12.78 -11.26
C GLU A 174 11.44 -11.35 -11.01
N MET A 175 10.54 -10.88 -11.87
CA MET A 175 9.94 -9.55 -11.79
C MET A 175 8.70 -9.59 -10.90
N ILE A 176 8.83 -9.19 -9.63
CA ILE A 176 7.71 -9.12 -8.68
C ILE A 176 7.42 -7.65 -8.37
N GLY A 177 6.23 -7.18 -8.74
CA GLY A 177 5.79 -5.82 -8.42
C GLY A 177 6.62 -4.70 -9.06
N GLY A 178 7.30 -4.97 -10.18
CA GLY A 178 8.15 -3.99 -10.88
C GLY A 178 9.60 -3.90 -10.36
N GLN A 179 9.99 -4.71 -9.37
CA GLN A 179 11.36 -4.87 -8.91
C GLN A 179 11.95 -6.20 -9.43
N LEU A 180 13.23 -6.19 -9.84
CA LEU A 180 14.01 -7.42 -10.07
C LEU A 180 14.39 -8.02 -8.72
N ARG A 181 13.90 -9.24 -8.44
CA ARG A 181 14.26 -10.02 -7.25
C ARG A 181 14.89 -11.33 -7.68
N ALA A 182 15.69 -11.95 -6.81
CA ALA A 182 16.04 -13.35 -7.00
C ALA A 182 14.76 -14.19 -7.14
N LYS A 183 14.70 -15.06 -8.14
CA LYS A 183 13.63 -16.04 -8.36
C LYS A 183 13.53 -16.86 -7.09
N ALA A 184 12.32 -16.94 -6.52
CA ALA A 184 12.09 -17.74 -5.34
C ALA A 184 12.55 -19.17 -5.63
N ILE A 185 13.37 -19.74 -4.75
CA ILE A 185 13.79 -21.14 -4.91
C ILE A 185 12.53 -21.99 -4.66
N PRO A 186 12.02 -22.74 -5.64
CA PRO A 186 10.91 -23.64 -5.40
C PRO A 186 11.40 -24.78 -4.50
N GLY A 187 10.70 -25.04 -3.39
CA GLY A 187 11.14 -26.07 -2.45
C GLY A 187 10.19 -26.24 -1.28
N LYS A 188 10.44 -27.29 -0.47
CA LYS A 188 9.77 -27.46 0.82
C LYS A 188 10.33 -26.44 1.80
N THR A 189 9.54 -26.05 2.79
CA THR A 189 9.94 -25.09 3.83
C THR A 189 11.28 -25.47 4.49
N GLY A 190 11.50 -26.76 4.77
CA GLY A 190 12.75 -27.26 5.35
C GLY A 190 13.97 -27.03 4.47
N ASP A 191 13.83 -27.13 3.14
CA ASP A 191 14.95 -26.90 2.21
C ASP A 191 15.36 -25.41 2.22
N LEU A 192 14.37 -24.52 2.27
CA LEU A 192 14.59 -23.07 2.35
C LEU A 192 15.26 -22.67 3.66
N LEU A 193 14.79 -23.23 4.78
CA LEU A 193 15.38 -23.03 6.10
C LEU A 193 16.81 -23.56 6.16
N ALA A 194 17.11 -24.72 5.55
CA ALA A 194 18.46 -25.26 5.49
C ALA A 194 19.42 -24.38 4.66
N ILE A 195 18.94 -23.75 3.58
CA ILE A 195 19.74 -22.79 2.80
C ILE A 195 20.07 -21.55 3.66
N ILE A 196 19.07 -21.03 4.38
CA ILE A 196 19.25 -19.88 5.28
C ILE A 196 20.23 -20.22 6.41
N GLU A 197 20.06 -21.39 7.03
CA GLU A 197 20.88 -21.85 8.14
C GLU A 197 22.36 -21.99 7.77
N LYS A 198 22.63 -22.51 6.57
CA LYS A 198 23.97 -22.66 6.00
C LYS A 198 24.60 -21.34 5.56
N GLY A 199 23.81 -20.27 5.41
CA GLY A 199 24.32 -18.95 5.04
C GLY A 199 24.90 -18.87 3.62
N ASN A 200 24.41 -19.68 2.67
CA ASN A 200 24.89 -19.61 1.28
C ASN A 200 24.47 -18.28 0.64
N VAL A 201 25.42 -17.35 0.52
CA VAL A 201 25.21 -15.96 0.07
C VAL A 201 24.47 -15.87 -1.26
N GLU A 202 24.75 -16.76 -2.21
CA GLU A 202 24.14 -16.72 -3.55
C GLU A 202 22.65 -17.09 -3.54
N LEU A 203 22.25 -17.98 -2.62
CA LEU A 203 20.89 -18.52 -2.55
C LEU A 203 20.05 -17.87 -1.44
N LEU A 204 20.68 -17.07 -0.56
CA LEU A 204 20.08 -16.53 0.64
C LEU A 204 18.85 -15.64 0.35
N GLU A 205 18.95 -14.73 -0.63
CA GLU A 205 17.84 -13.85 -1.02
C GLU A 205 16.66 -14.65 -1.61
N GLY A 206 16.95 -15.65 -2.45
CA GLY A 206 15.93 -16.51 -3.07
C GLY A 206 15.23 -17.41 -2.05
N ALA A 207 15.98 -17.94 -1.08
CA ALA A 207 15.43 -18.75 0.01
C ALA A 207 14.55 -17.92 0.96
N ALA A 208 15.02 -16.73 1.36
CA ALA A 208 14.27 -15.77 2.15
C ALA A 208 12.94 -15.38 1.47
N THR A 209 13.00 -15.06 0.18
CA THR A 209 11.81 -14.73 -0.62
C THR A 209 10.84 -15.90 -0.71
N GLY A 210 11.35 -17.12 -0.94
CA GLY A 210 10.54 -18.34 -0.95
C GLY A 210 9.82 -18.56 0.38
N LEU A 211 10.51 -18.36 1.51
CA LEU A 211 9.93 -18.55 2.83
C LEU A 211 8.84 -17.50 3.14
N ILE A 212 9.05 -16.24 2.72
CA ILE A 212 8.01 -15.19 2.77
C ILE A 212 6.77 -15.59 1.97
N GLN A 213 6.92 -16.18 0.77
CA GLN A 213 5.77 -16.65 -0.01
C GLN A 213 5.02 -17.77 0.71
N LYS A 214 5.74 -18.73 1.32
CA LYS A 214 5.15 -19.80 2.14
C LYS A 214 4.40 -19.25 3.34
N MET A 215 4.95 -18.23 4.01
CA MET A 215 4.29 -17.51 5.09
C MET A 215 2.95 -16.91 4.64
N TYR A 216 2.91 -16.17 3.53
CA TYR A 216 1.67 -15.56 3.02
C TYR A 216 0.62 -16.59 2.58
N ARG A 217 1.05 -17.74 2.07
CA ARG A 217 0.16 -18.86 1.72
C ARG A 217 -0.27 -19.71 2.92
N LYS A 218 0.21 -19.40 4.13
CA LYS A 218 -0.02 -20.18 5.36
C LYS A 218 0.48 -21.63 5.26
N GLU A 219 1.54 -21.84 4.47
CA GLU A 219 2.17 -23.16 4.25
C GLU A 219 3.37 -23.39 5.18
N TRP A 220 3.82 -22.34 5.90
CA TRP A 220 4.88 -22.44 6.89
C TRP A 220 4.29 -22.54 8.30
N LYS A 221 4.51 -23.69 8.95
CA LYS A 221 4.25 -23.87 10.38
C LYS A 221 5.56 -23.58 11.12
N VAL A 222 5.58 -22.49 11.88
CA VAL A 222 6.77 -22.02 12.58
C VAL A 222 7.11 -22.97 13.73
N GLY A 223 8.32 -23.52 13.73
CA GLY A 223 8.92 -24.20 14.87
C GLY A 223 9.91 -23.30 15.63
N GLU A 224 10.25 -23.66 16.87
CA GLU A 224 11.21 -22.90 17.69
C GLU A 224 12.60 -22.81 17.03
N LYS A 225 13.05 -23.89 16.37
CA LYS A 225 14.30 -23.90 15.58
C LYS A 225 14.26 -22.92 14.40
N ASP A 226 13.09 -22.73 13.79
CA ASP A 226 12.94 -21.83 12.66
C ASP A 226 13.18 -20.37 13.08
N ILE A 227 12.77 -20.00 14.29
CA ILE A 227 13.01 -18.66 14.86
C ILE A 227 14.53 -18.40 14.90
N THR A 228 15.31 -19.36 15.39
CA THR A 228 16.79 -19.26 15.44
C THR A 228 17.40 -19.12 14.05
N ILE A 229 16.88 -19.83 13.06
CA ILE A 229 17.33 -19.71 11.66
C ILE A 229 17.00 -18.33 11.10
N VAL A 230 15.78 -17.82 11.32
CA VAL A 230 15.36 -16.49 10.87
C VAL A 230 16.15 -15.38 11.57
N LYS A 231 16.55 -15.56 12.84
CA LYS A 231 17.46 -14.62 13.53
C LYS A 231 18.81 -14.46 12.82
N LYS A 232 19.31 -15.46 12.08
CA LYS A 232 20.54 -15.28 11.29
C LYS A 232 20.34 -14.33 10.11
N MET A 233 19.11 -14.20 9.60
CA MET A 233 18.81 -13.34 8.45
C MET A 233 18.98 -11.85 8.77
N ILE A 234 18.71 -11.45 10.02
CA ILE A 234 18.84 -10.04 10.44
C ILE A 234 20.30 -9.59 10.59
N GLU A 235 21.25 -10.53 10.61
CA GLU A 235 22.68 -10.26 10.65
C GLU A 235 23.33 -10.31 9.25
N SER A 236 22.54 -10.52 8.20
CA SER A 236 23.06 -10.60 6.83
C SER A 236 23.56 -9.24 6.33
N ASP A 237 24.68 -9.25 5.60
CA ASP A 237 25.16 -8.08 4.86
C ASP A 237 24.16 -7.61 3.77
N ASN A 238 23.24 -8.49 3.35
CA ASN A 238 22.22 -8.16 2.36
C ASN A 238 20.99 -7.52 3.04
N PRO A 239 20.71 -6.22 2.82
CA PRO A 239 19.59 -5.53 3.47
C PRO A 239 18.22 -6.13 3.09
N LYS A 240 18.08 -6.73 1.90
CA LYS A 240 16.83 -7.40 1.51
C LYS A 240 16.56 -8.64 2.38
N VAL A 241 17.61 -9.37 2.74
CA VAL A 241 17.53 -10.55 3.61
C VAL A 241 17.19 -10.10 5.03
N ARG A 242 17.82 -9.04 5.55
CA ARG A 242 17.48 -8.46 6.86
C ARG A 242 16.01 -8.04 6.93
N ARG A 243 15.54 -7.32 5.90
CA ARG A 243 14.15 -6.88 5.75
C ARG A 243 13.16 -8.05 5.77
N ASP A 244 13.46 -9.11 5.02
CA ASP A 244 12.59 -10.29 4.97
C ASP A 244 12.65 -11.07 6.29
N GLY A 245 13.80 -11.07 6.97
CA GLY A 245 13.95 -11.57 8.34
C GLY A 245 13.01 -10.88 9.33
N MET A 246 12.95 -9.54 9.32
CA MET A 246 12.02 -8.78 10.18
C MET A 246 10.55 -9.19 9.97
N LYS A 247 10.15 -9.39 8.71
CA LYS A 247 8.78 -9.81 8.37
C LYS A 247 8.47 -11.23 8.82
N LEU A 248 9.43 -12.15 8.70
CA LEU A 248 9.30 -13.53 9.13
C LEU A 248 9.24 -13.63 10.67
N LEU A 249 10.08 -12.88 11.40
CA LEU A 249 10.00 -12.76 12.86
C LEU A 249 8.62 -12.24 13.30
N ALA A 250 8.05 -11.27 12.60
CA ALA A 250 6.69 -10.77 12.88
C ALA A 250 5.59 -11.82 12.69
N ALA A 251 5.85 -12.91 11.97
CA ALA A 251 4.89 -13.96 11.71
C ALA A 251 4.95 -15.10 12.75
N THR A 252 5.96 -15.11 13.62
CA THR A 252 6.08 -16.10 14.70
C THR A 252 5.14 -15.80 15.87
N ASP A 253 4.62 -14.57 15.95
CA ASP A 253 3.78 -14.05 17.05
C ASP A 253 4.42 -14.22 18.44
N ASP A 254 5.75 -14.28 18.48
CA ASP A 254 6.55 -14.49 19.69
C ASP A 254 7.12 -13.17 20.21
N TYR A 255 6.67 -12.73 21.39
CA TYR A 255 7.13 -11.49 22.02
C TYR A 255 8.64 -11.46 22.32
N ARG A 256 9.31 -12.62 22.40
CA ARG A 256 10.77 -12.72 22.61
C ARG A 256 11.57 -12.16 21.43
N VAL A 257 10.97 -11.99 20.25
CA VAL A 257 11.66 -11.42 19.07
C VAL A 257 11.58 -9.89 19.00
N VAL A 258 10.75 -9.26 19.83
CA VAL A 258 10.52 -7.80 19.79
C VAL A 258 11.81 -6.98 19.95
N PRO A 259 12.77 -7.31 20.82
CA PRO A 259 14.04 -6.57 20.89
C PRO A 259 14.79 -6.54 19.55
N LEU A 260 14.72 -7.61 18.77
CA LEU A 260 15.34 -7.68 17.45
C LEU A 260 14.62 -6.80 16.42
N LEU A 261 13.30 -6.71 16.52
CA LEU A 261 12.52 -5.79 15.70
C LEU A 261 12.83 -4.33 16.06
N ILE A 262 12.96 -4.01 17.35
CA ILE A 262 13.38 -2.67 17.80
C ILE A 262 14.78 -2.34 17.28
N ARG A 263 15.73 -3.29 17.35
CA ARG A 263 17.07 -3.13 16.75
C ARG A 263 16.99 -2.82 15.25
N GLY A 264 16.04 -3.42 14.53
CA GLY A 264 15.80 -3.13 13.12
C GLY A 264 15.40 -1.68 12.81
N LEU A 265 14.88 -0.92 13.77
CA LEU A 265 14.58 0.52 13.60
C LEU A 265 15.83 1.39 13.51
N TYR A 266 16.99 0.86 13.94
CA TYR A 266 18.31 1.49 13.84
C TYR A 266 19.11 1.03 12.60
N ASP A 267 18.53 0.23 11.71
CA ASP A 267 19.24 -0.26 10.52
C ASP A 267 19.64 0.89 9.60
N GLU A 268 20.81 0.78 8.95
CA GLU A 268 21.28 1.75 7.96
C GLU A 268 20.35 1.89 6.73
N ASN A 269 19.54 0.85 6.46
CA ASN A 269 18.67 0.78 5.30
C ASN A 269 17.21 1.11 5.67
N GLU A 270 16.64 2.13 5.03
CA GLU A 270 15.27 2.59 5.23
C GLU A 270 14.21 1.47 4.98
N GLU A 271 14.45 0.54 4.04
CA GLU A 271 13.50 -0.56 3.82
C GLU A 271 13.47 -1.54 5.00
N VAL A 272 14.60 -1.74 5.68
CA VAL A 272 14.68 -2.61 6.86
C VAL A 272 14.02 -1.93 8.05
N GLN A 273 14.27 -0.63 8.26
CA GLN A 273 13.60 0.18 9.29
C GLN A 273 12.07 0.13 9.13
N LEU A 274 11.56 0.32 7.92
CA LEU A 274 10.14 0.25 7.64
C LEU A 274 9.58 -1.15 7.91
N ALA A 275 10.28 -2.21 7.51
CA ALA A 275 9.85 -3.59 7.77
C ALA A 275 9.84 -3.93 9.27
N ALA A 276 10.81 -3.42 10.03
CA ALA A 276 10.85 -3.52 11.48
C ALA A 276 9.67 -2.81 12.15
N LEU A 277 9.34 -1.59 11.71
CA LEU A 277 8.15 -0.87 12.19
C LEU A 277 6.86 -1.61 11.87
N GLU A 278 6.69 -2.07 10.63
CA GLU A 278 5.53 -2.88 10.22
C GLU A 278 5.39 -4.16 11.06
N ALA A 279 6.52 -4.80 11.38
CA ALA A 279 6.57 -5.97 12.24
C ALA A 279 6.11 -5.67 13.68
N LEU A 280 6.60 -4.57 14.27
CA LEU A 280 6.19 -4.11 15.61
C LEU A 280 4.70 -3.74 15.65
N CYS A 281 4.21 -3.01 14.66
CA CYS A 281 2.79 -2.67 14.52
C CYS A 281 1.91 -3.92 14.44
N LYS A 282 2.38 -4.96 13.75
CA LYS A 282 1.67 -6.24 13.60
C LYS A 282 1.60 -7.01 14.92
N ILE A 283 2.72 -7.22 15.61
CA ILE A 283 2.77 -7.96 16.88
C ILE A 283 1.96 -7.22 17.96
N SER A 284 2.15 -5.90 18.07
CA SER A 284 1.48 -5.07 19.09
C SER A 284 0.01 -4.76 18.81
N ARG A 285 -0.46 -5.05 17.59
CA ARG A 285 -1.77 -4.61 17.06
C ARG A 285 -1.95 -3.08 17.03
N LYS A 286 -0.86 -2.31 17.08
CA LYS A 286 -0.86 -0.84 16.93
C LYS A 286 -0.60 -0.46 15.48
N PHE A 287 -1.62 -0.54 14.63
CA PHE A 287 -1.47 -0.38 13.16
C PHE A 287 -0.90 0.96 12.68
N ASN A 288 -0.95 2.01 13.52
CA ASN A 288 -0.42 3.34 13.21
C ASN A 288 0.88 3.67 13.95
N GLY A 289 1.50 2.70 14.64
CA GLY A 289 2.56 2.97 15.61
C GLY A 289 2.11 3.93 16.71
N PHE A 290 3.03 4.78 17.18
CA PHE A 290 2.76 5.86 18.13
C PHE A 290 2.66 7.26 17.49
N GLY A 291 2.67 7.31 16.15
CA GLY A 291 2.44 8.51 15.34
C GLY A 291 2.83 8.26 13.89
N TRP A 292 1.84 8.17 12.98
CA TRP A 292 2.15 7.92 11.56
C TRP A 292 2.72 9.18 10.89
N TYR A 293 4.04 9.27 10.80
CA TYR A 293 4.73 10.35 10.09
C TYR A 293 5.15 9.87 8.70
N ALA A 294 4.73 10.57 7.64
CA ALA A 294 5.03 10.18 6.27
C ALA A 294 6.54 10.23 5.93
N GLN A 295 7.30 11.03 6.68
CA GLN A 295 8.77 11.15 6.74
C GLN A 295 9.10 11.75 8.11
N PRO A 296 9.35 10.94 9.15
CA PRO A 296 9.68 11.46 10.48
C PRO A 296 10.99 12.26 10.43
N THR A 297 11.09 13.30 11.25
CA THR A 297 12.38 13.89 11.61
C THR A 297 13.13 12.92 12.51
N ASP A 298 14.46 13.02 12.58
CA ASP A 298 15.28 12.14 13.44
C ASP A 298 14.81 12.16 14.90
N GLU A 299 14.45 13.35 15.40
CA GLU A 299 13.86 13.54 16.74
C GLU A 299 12.57 12.73 16.93
N LYS A 300 11.62 12.82 15.99
CA LYS A 300 10.35 12.09 16.07
C LYS A 300 10.54 10.59 15.89
N TRP A 301 11.56 10.18 15.14
CA TRP A 301 11.92 8.78 14.98
C TRP A 301 12.49 8.21 16.27
N ALA A 302 13.38 8.95 16.95
CA ALA A 302 13.90 8.57 18.26
C ALA A 302 12.77 8.47 19.32
N GLU A 303 11.84 9.42 19.33
CA GLU A 303 10.65 9.34 20.20
C GLU A 303 9.79 8.11 19.93
N GLU A 304 9.59 7.74 18.65
CA GLU A 304 8.85 6.55 18.26
C GLU A 304 9.55 5.28 18.77
N ILE A 305 10.87 5.19 18.59
CA ILE A 305 11.68 4.06 19.08
C ILE A 305 11.56 3.95 20.61
N GLU A 306 11.68 5.05 21.35
CA GLU A 306 11.60 5.02 22.81
C GLU A 306 10.22 4.54 23.29
N LYS A 307 9.13 4.94 22.61
CA LYS A 307 7.79 4.41 22.90
C LYS A 307 7.68 2.91 22.63
N TRP A 308 8.37 2.39 21.61
CA TRP A 308 8.45 0.95 21.38
C TRP A 308 9.25 0.23 22.47
N LYS A 309 10.38 0.79 22.92
CA LYS A 309 11.17 0.28 24.06
C LYS A 309 10.30 0.21 25.33
N GLN A 310 9.59 1.29 25.66
CA GLN A 310 8.67 1.35 26.81
C GLN A 310 7.51 0.38 26.69
N TRP A 311 6.90 0.28 25.51
CA TRP A 311 5.84 -0.69 25.26
C TRP A 311 6.32 -2.11 25.51
N TYR A 312 7.50 -2.48 25.00
CA TYR A 312 8.05 -3.81 25.23
C TYR A 312 8.29 -4.09 26.71
N ARG A 313 8.84 -3.13 27.47
CA ARG A 313 9.02 -3.27 28.92
C ARG A 313 7.72 -3.60 29.67
N MET A 314 6.57 -3.11 29.17
CA MET A 314 5.25 -3.41 29.75
C MET A 314 4.70 -4.79 29.38
N VAL A 315 5.08 -5.35 28.22
CA VAL A 315 4.48 -6.60 27.70
C VAL A 315 5.45 -7.77 27.64
N ARG A 316 6.73 -7.59 27.99
CA ARG A 316 7.75 -8.63 27.88
C ARG A 316 7.42 -9.84 28.76
N PRO A 317 7.62 -11.08 28.27
CA PRO A 317 7.43 -12.29 29.06
C PRO A 317 8.26 -12.29 30.35
N GLN A 318 7.74 -12.91 31.42
CA GLN A 318 8.38 -12.91 32.75
C GLN A 318 9.79 -13.54 32.74
N SER A 319 10.04 -14.51 31.85
CA SER A 319 11.35 -15.12 31.63
C SER A 319 12.40 -14.18 31.01
N GLN A 320 12.05 -12.93 30.71
CA GLN A 320 12.95 -11.90 30.15
C GLN A 320 13.08 -10.69 31.10
N TRP A 321 12.73 -10.86 32.37
CA TRP A 321 12.81 -9.78 33.37
C TRP A 321 14.19 -9.63 33.99
N GLU A 322 14.95 -10.73 34.06
CA GLU A 322 16.30 -10.81 34.66
C GLU A 322 17.43 -10.58 33.64
N ASP A 323 17.14 -10.80 32.34
CA ASP A 323 18.05 -10.43 31.26
C ASP A 323 17.89 -8.92 30.98
N GLU A 324 18.72 -8.09 31.62
CA GLU A 324 19.06 -6.76 31.08
C GLU A 324 19.83 -6.95 29.76
N PHE A 325 19.13 -7.42 28.73
CA PHE A 325 19.59 -7.22 27.37
C PHE A 325 19.43 -5.72 27.13
N GLU A 326 20.50 -4.97 27.41
CA GLU A 326 20.61 -3.55 27.10
C GLU A 326 20.17 -3.38 25.64
N LEU A 327 18.95 -2.85 25.48
CA LEU A 327 18.50 -2.35 24.18
C LEU A 327 19.57 -1.32 23.80
N PRO A 328 20.24 -1.45 22.64
CA PRO A 328 21.34 -0.56 22.29
C PRO A 328 20.89 0.90 22.52
N GLU A 329 21.72 1.64 23.26
CA GLU A 329 21.50 3.06 23.57
C GLU A 329 21.19 3.84 22.30
#